data_AF-A0A2S6Q0S6-F1
#
_entry.id   AF-A0A2S6Q0S6-F1
#
_cell.length_a   1.000
_cell.length_b   1.000
_cell.length_c   1.000
_cell.angle_alpha   90.00
_cell.angle_beta   90.00
_cell.angle_gamma   90.00
#
_symmetry.space_group_name_H-M   'P 1'
#
loop_
_entity.id
_entity.type
_entity.pdbx_description
1 polymer ?
#
loop_
_entity_poly.entity_id
_entity_poly.type
_entity_poly.pdbx_seq_one_letter_code
_entity_poly.pdbx_strand_id
1 'polypeptide(L)' 'MSAPIVIHRLSPTGGRRVTIRGQIAGLAYDDHDVTEFLRRAGLPDAEELLDRPEWVEWRGGRAHTYVAA' A
#
# COMPACT_ATOMS: atom_id res chain seq x y z
N MET A 1 -4.55 17.65 -1.11
CA MET A 1 -5.32 16.39 -1.15
C MET A 1 -4.36 15.27 -0.76
N SER A 2 -4.74 14.37 0.15
CA SER A 2 -3.94 13.18 0.49
C SER A 2 -4.23 12.10 -0.54
N ALA A 3 -3.22 11.27 -0.85
CA ALA A 3 -3.35 10.20 -1.82
C ALA A 3 -4.47 9.22 -1.39
N PRO A 4 -5.29 8.71 -2.32
CA PRO A 4 -6.40 7.83 -1.98
C PRO A 4 -5.94 6.48 -1.41
N ILE A 5 -4.71 6.06 -1.68
CA ILE A 5 -4.12 4.83 -1.15
C ILE A 5 -3.00 5.24 -0.20
N VAL A 6 -3.05 4.73 1.03
CA VAL A 6 -1.99 4.96 2.01
C VAL A 6 -1.45 3.62 2.47
N ILE A 7 -0.15 3.43 2.27
CA ILE A 7 0.59 2.28 2.75
C ILE A 7 1.32 2.73 4.02
N HIS A 8 0.87 2.22 5.15
CA HIS A 8 1.37 2.65 6.45
C HIS A 8 2.77 2.13 6.72
N ARG A 9 3.39 2.63 7.80
CA ARG A 9 4.69 2.16 8.28
C ARG A 9 4.70 0.65 8.45
N LEU A 10 5.88 0.07 8.27
CA LEU A 10 6.14 -1.32 8.58
C LEU A 10 5.68 -1.66 10.01
N SER A 11 4.90 -2.73 10.15
CA SER A 11 4.48 -3.26 11.45
C SER A 11 5.67 -3.90 12.16
N PRO A 12 5.76 -3.83 13.51
CA PRO A 12 6.75 -4.59 14.28
C PRO A 12 6.73 -6.09 14.02
N THR A 13 5.58 -6.64 13.59
CA THR A 13 5.39 -8.06 13.26
C THR A 13 5.63 -8.38 11.79
N GLY A 14 6.09 -7.42 10.98
CA GLY A 14 6.23 -7.54 9.54
C GLY A 14 4.98 -7.09 8.76
N GLY A 15 5.17 -6.77 7.48
CA GLY A 15 4.12 -6.30 6.58
C GLY A 15 3.69 -4.84 6.84
N ARG A 16 2.82 -4.33 5.97
CA ARG A 16 2.33 -2.96 5.95
C ARG A 16 0.82 -2.94 5.81
N ARG A 17 0.15 -2.22 6.72
CA ARG A 17 -1.29 -1.99 6.60
C ARG A 17 -1.56 -1.08 5.41
N VAL A 18 -2.56 -1.42 4.61
CA VAL A 18 -3.01 -0.65 3.45
C VAL A 18 -4.39 -0.09 3.73
N THR A 19 -4.57 1.21 3.46
CA THR A 19 -5.90 1.85 3.48
C THR A 19 -6.22 2.45 2.11
N ILE A 20 -7.42 2.18 1.61
CA ILE A 20 -7.95 2.69 0.34
C ILE A 20 -9.14 3.57 0.67
N ARG A 21 -9.09 4.85 0.29
CA ARG A 21 -10.10 5.88 0.58
C ARG A 21 -10.49 5.90 2.06
N GLY A 22 -9.51 5.77 2.94
CA GLY A 22 -9.68 5.77 4.40
C GLY A 22 -10.18 4.46 5.01
N GLN A 23 -10.49 3.44 4.21
CA GLN A 23 -10.91 2.11 4.69
C GLN A 23 -9.75 1.14 4.71
N ILE A 24 -9.66 0.27 5.73
CA ILE A 24 -8.62 -0.75 5.80
C ILE A 24 -8.88 -1.82 4.75
N ALA A 25 -7.92 -2.02 3.85
CA ALA A 25 -7.98 -3.06 2.83
C ALA A 25 -7.34 -4.38 3.31
N GLY A 26 -6.26 -4.29 4.08
CA GLY A 26 -5.58 -5.44 4.63
C GLY A 26 -4.16 -5.14 5.12
N LEU A 27 -3.41 -6.21 5.40
CA LEU A 27 -2.00 -6.20 5.73
C LEU A 27 -1.26 -6.88 4.56
N ALA A 28 -0.37 -6.13 3.90
CA ALA A 28 0.44 -6.60 2.76
C ALA A 28 1.85 -6.95 3.20
N TYR A 29 2.42 -8.02 2.66
CA TYR A 29 3.79 -8.48 2.90
C TYR A 29 4.70 -8.30 1.69
N ASP A 30 4.14 -7.92 0.55
CA ASP A 30 4.84 -7.53 -0.67
C ASP A 30 3.94 -6.60 -1.51
N ASP A 31 4.45 -6.15 -2.66
CA ASP A 31 3.67 -5.32 -3.59
C ASP A 31 2.51 -6.07 -4.25
N HIS A 32 2.61 -7.40 -4.38
CA HIS A 32 1.56 -8.20 -4.98
C HIS A 32 0.30 -8.21 -4.11
N ASP A 33 0.45 -8.32 -2.79
CA ASP A 33 -0.66 -8.17 -1.84
C ASP A 33 -1.33 -6.80 -1.98
N VAL A 34 -0.55 -5.72 -2.15
CA VAL A 34 -1.11 -4.38 -2.35
C VAL A 34 -1.89 -4.31 -3.67
N THR A 35 -1.30 -4.78 -4.76
CA THR A 35 -1.93 -4.86 -6.08
C THR A 35 -3.25 -5.62 -6.02
N GLU A 36 -3.30 -6.73 -5.29
CA GLU A 36 -4.53 -7.52 -5.13
C GLU A 36 -5.61 -6.76 -4.34
N PHE A 37 -5.24 -5.99 -3.31
CA PHE A 37 -6.18 -5.11 -2.61
C PHE A 37 -6.75 -4.03 -3.53
N LEU A 38 -5.91 -3.41 -4.35
CA LEU A 38 -6.32 -2.39 -5.32
C LEU A 38 -7.25 -2.98 -6.39
N ARG A 39 -6.91 -4.15 -6.93
CA ARG A 39 -7.75 -4.87 -7.91
C ARG A 39 -9.12 -5.19 -7.33
N ARG A 40 -9.20 -5.69 -6.10
CA ARG A 40 -10.47 -5.93 -5.38
C ARG A 40 -11.26 -4.65 -5.10
N ALA A 41 -10.59 -3.50 -5.02
CA ALA A 41 -11.20 -2.19 -4.89
C ALA A 41 -11.59 -1.54 -6.24
N GLY A 42 -11.41 -2.24 -7.36
CA GLY A 42 -11.80 -1.78 -8.70
C GLY A 42 -10.72 -0.97 -9.45
N LEU A 43 -9.45 -1.13 -9.09
CA LEU A 43 -8.31 -0.50 -9.75
C LEU A 43 -7.46 -1.57 -10.46
N PRO A 44 -7.70 -1.86 -11.76
CA PRO A 44 -7.07 -2.97 -12.46
C PRO A 44 -5.59 -2.74 -12.84
N ASP A 45 -5.16 -1.50 -13.07
CA ASP A 45 -3.76 -1.14 -13.42
C ASP A 45 -2.90 -0.85 -12.18
N ALA A 46 -3.11 -1.64 -11.14
CA ALA A 46 -2.66 -1.36 -9.78
C ALA A 46 -1.12 -1.33 -9.61
N GLU A 47 -0.38 -2.09 -10.40
CA GLU A 47 1.09 -2.10 -10.36
C GLU A 47 1.66 -0.72 -10.73
N GLU A 48 1.12 -0.07 -11.76
CA GLU A 48 1.56 1.27 -12.18
C GLU A 48 1.20 2.38 -11.18
N LEU A 49 0.23 2.13 -10.29
CA LEU A 49 -0.21 3.11 -9.30
C LEU A 49 0.76 3.21 -8.11
N LEU A 50 1.53 2.17 -7.81
CA LEU A 50 2.40 2.11 -6.63
C LEU A 50 3.48 3.20 -6.61
N ASP A 51 3.95 3.59 -7.80
CA ASP A 51 4.98 4.61 -8.01
C ASP A 51 4.41 6.02 -8.24
N ARG A 52 3.07 6.17 -8.24
CA ARG A 52 2.39 7.44 -8.51
C ARG A 52 2.02 8.14 -7.20
N PRO A 53 2.70 9.23 -6.79
CA PRO A 53 2.47 9.88 -5.51
C PRO A 53 1.09 10.53 -5.38
N GLU A 54 0.41 10.81 -6.49
CA GLU A 54 -0.98 11.27 -6.50
C GLU A 54 -1.98 10.16 -6.14
N TRP A 55 -1.56 8.88 -6.25
CA TRP A 55 -2.36 7.70 -5.93
C TRP A 55 -1.94 7.03 -4.62
N VAL A 56 -0.63 6.87 -4.39
CA VAL A 56 -0.08 6.12 -3.27
C VAL A 56 0.82 6.99 -2.40
N GLU A 57 0.49 7.05 -1.10
CA GLU A 57 1.33 7.62 -0.07
C GLU A 57 1.98 6.50 0.75
N TRP A 58 3.30 6.38 0.63
CA TRP A 58 4.11 5.50 1.48
C TRP A 58 4.50 6.23 2.78
N ARG A 59 4.06 5.72 3.92
CA ARG A 59 4.42 6.26 5.24
C ARG A 59 5.49 5.41 5.89
N GLY A 60 6.58 6.04 6.30
CA GLY A 60 7.61 5.43 7.13
C GLY A 60 8.44 4.35 6.44
N GLY A 61 9.76 4.47 6.53
CA GLY A 61 10.70 3.56 5.87
C GLY A 61 10.69 3.72 4.35
N ARG A 62 11.40 2.82 3.67
CA ARG A 62 11.48 2.78 2.20
C ARG A 62 10.23 2.13 1.60
N ALA A 63 9.76 2.68 0.48
CA ALA A 63 8.74 2.04 -0.35
C ALA A 63 9.18 0.64 -0.79
N HIS A 64 8.23 -0.25 -1.06
CA HIS A 64 8.48 -1.64 -1.50
C HIS A 64 9.26 -2.51 -0.49
N THR A 65 9.44 -2.02 0.74
CA THR A 65 10.12 -2.77 1.82
C THR A 65 9.11 -3.21 2.86
N TYR A 66 8.99 -4.51 3.07
CA TYR A 66 7.97 -5.15 3.92
C TYR A 66 8.52 -6.00 5.05
N VAL A 67 9.85 -6.04 5.18
CA VAL A 67 10.57 -6.69 6.26
C VAL A 67 11.39 -5.65 7.02
N ALA A 68 11.58 -5.85 8.31
CA ALA A 68 12.51 -5.04 9.08
C ALA A 68 13.93 -5.44 8.65
N ALA A 69 14.79 -4.44 8.43
CA ALA A 69 16.21 -4.67 8.22
C ALA A 69 16.89 -5.18 9.49
#